data_AF-A0A1B6K7Q8-F1
#
_entry.id   AF-A0A1B6K7Q8-F1
#
_cell.length_a   1.000
_cell.length_b   1.000
_cell.length_c   1.000
_cell.angle_alpha   90.00
_cell.angle_beta   90.00
_cell.angle_gamma   90.00
#
_symmetry.space_group_name_H-M   'P 1'
#
loop_
_entity.id
_entity.type
_entity.pdbx_description
1 polymer ?
#
loop_
_entity_poly.entity_id
_entity_poly.type
_entity_poly.pdbx_seq_one_letter_code
_entity_poly.pdbx_strand_id
1 'polypeptide(L)'
;LDIGLARSSTGANVFAACKGASDAGLLVPHSEKRLYGYTEENGLDAKALRDRIYLRHVVDYMNKLRSEDEEKYKRQFSAYISKGINPDDIEGKLDACLKAIIANPEKVKKERDPTKYHKKPAERLSLAKRKAAVAAKLAAGNA
;
A
#
# COMPACT_ATOMS: atom_id res chain seq x y z
N LEU A 1 -14.69 -9.92 6.63
CA LEU A 1 -13.44 -9.19 6.31
C LEU A 1 -12.27 -10.08 6.69
N ASP A 2 -11.46 -10.52 5.73
CA ASP A 2 -10.18 -11.16 6.03
C ASP A 2 -9.10 -10.08 6.18
N ILE A 3 -8.46 -10.02 7.35
CA ILE A 3 -7.38 -9.06 7.66
C ILE A 3 -5.99 -9.67 7.57
N GLY A 4 -5.88 -10.97 7.23
CA GLY A 4 -4.63 -11.71 7.21
C GLY A 4 -3.89 -11.66 8.55
N LEU A 5 -2.58 -11.39 8.48
CA LEU A 5 -1.71 -11.29 9.66
C LEU A 5 -1.65 -9.87 10.27
N ALA A 6 -2.47 -8.94 9.78
CA ALA A 6 -2.51 -7.59 10.33
C ALA A 6 -3.08 -7.60 11.75
N ARG A 7 -2.48 -6.79 12.64
CA ARG A 7 -3.02 -6.60 13.99
C ARG A 7 -4.35 -5.83 13.94
N SER A 8 -5.37 -6.34 14.62
CA SER A 8 -6.70 -5.73 14.70
C SER A 8 -6.75 -4.56 15.71
N SER A 9 -5.99 -3.50 15.47
CA SER A 9 -6.04 -2.28 16.28
C SER A 9 -7.14 -1.32 15.79
N THR A 10 -7.66 -0.49 16.69
CA THR A 10 -8.60 0.59 16.33
C THR A 10 -7.90 1.58 15.40
N GLY A 11 -8.57 1.98 14.32
CA GLY A 11 -8.02 2.87 13.30
C GLY A 11 -7.02 2.21 12.33
N ALA A 12 -6.92 0.87 12.30
CA ALA A 12 -6.08 0.19 11.33
C ALA A 12 -6.60 0.39 9.88
N ASN A 13 -5.68 0.53 8.93
CA ASN A 13 -6.01 0.79 7.52
C ASN A 13 -6.90 -0.30 6.89
N VAL A 14 -6.79 -1.55 7.36
CA VAL A 14 -7.64 -2.66 6.89
C VAL A 14 -9.13 -2.42 7.18
N PHE A 15 -9.46 -1.74 8.28
CA PHE A 15 -10.84 -1.39 8.62
C PHE A 15 -11.32 -0.15 7.86
N ALA A 16 -10.42 0.74 7.43
CA ALA A 16 -10.76 1.82 6.50
C ALA A 16 -11.19 1.26 5.13
N ALA A 17 -10.51 0.21 4.63
CA ALA A 17 -10.95 -0.49 3.42
C ALA A 17 -12.32 -1.15 3.59
N CYS A 18 -12.60 -1.73 4.76
CA CYS A 18 -13.91 -2.27 5.11
C CYS A 18 -15.00 -1.18 5.08
N LYS A 19 -14.73 -0.01 5.66
CA LYS A 19 -15.66 1.13 5.63
C LYS A 19 -15.91 1.60 4.20
N GLY A 20 -14.87 1.72 3.37
CA GLY A 20 -15.02 2.08 1.97
C GLY A 20 -15.86 1.09 1.16
N ALA A 21 -15.70 -0.22 1.41
CA ALA A 21 -16.53 -1.23 0.78
C ALA A 21 -18.01 -1.13 1.21
N SER A 22 -18.24 -0.89 2.51
CA SER A 22 -19.59 -0.66 3.04
C SER A 22 -20.24 0.59 2.43
N ASP A 23 -19.48 1.67 2.28
CA ASP A 23 -19.96 2.93 1.70
C ASP A 23 -20.27 2.80 0.21
N ALA A 24 -19.56 1.90 -0.49
CA ALA A 24 -19.83 1.54 -1.88
C ALA A 24 -21.05 0.62 -2.04
N GLY A 25 -21.73 0.23 -0.95
CA GLY A 25 -22.96 -0.56 -0.97
C GLY A 25 -22.77 -2.06 -0.77
N LEU A 26 -21.56 -2.56 -0.45
CA LEU A 26 -21.41 -3.95 -0.05
C LEU A 26 -21.91 -4.15 1.37
N LEU A 27 -22.83 -5.10 1.56
CA LEU A 27 -23.25 -5.51 2.89
C LEU A 27 -22.12 -6.30 3.59
N VAL A 28 -21.32 -5.60 4.39
CA VAL A 28 -20.30 -6.21 5.24
C VAL A 28 -20.75 -6.12 6.69
N PRO A 29 -20.98 -7.24 7.40
CA PRO A 29 -21.30 -7.18 8.82
C PRO A 29 -20.07 -6.71 9.61
N HIS A 30 -20.14 -5.51 10.19
CA HIS A 30 -19.07 -4.91 10.97
C HIS A 30 -19.62 -4.02 12.10
N SER A 31 -18.74 -3.59 13.02
CA SER A 31 -19.06 -2.63 14.07
C SER A 31 -18.10 -1.44 14.01
N GLU A 32 -18.50 -0.32 14.62
CA GLU A 32 -17.73 0.93 14.62
C GLU A 32 -16.48 0.87 15.53
N LYS A 33 -16.39 -0.12 16.43
CA LYS A 33 -15.36 -0.24 17.49
C LYS A 33 -13.92 -0.20 16.98
N ARG A 34 -13.70 -0.58 15.71
CA ARG A 34 -12.37 -0.64 15.09
C ARG A 34 -12.11 0.48 14.10
N LEU A 35 -13.08 1.37 13.88
CA LEU A 35 -12.89 2.57 13.05
C LEU A 35 -12.06 3.62 13.78
N TYR A 36 -11.41 4.50 13.02
CA TYR A 36 -10.65 5.60 13.59
C TYR A 36 -11.60 6.59 14.31
N GLY A 37 -11.17 7.12 15.44
CA GLY A 37 -11.99 8.04 16.24
C GLY A 37 -12.98 7.35 17.19
N TYR A 38 -13.00 6.02 17.26
CA TYR A 38 -13.80 5.30 18.26
C TYR A 38 -13.11 5.25 19.63
N THR A 39 -13.85 5.59 20.68
CA THR A 39 -13.49 5.27 22.08
C THR A 39 -14.66 4.57 22.78
N GLU A 40 -14.37 3.80 23.84
CA GLU A 40 -15.44 3.13 24.60
C GLU A 40 -16.35 4.12 25.35
N GLU A 41 -15.80 5.28 25.71
CA GLU A 41 -16.52 6.32 26.45
C GLU A 41 -17.44 7.16 25.55
N ASN A 42 -16.96 7.56 24.38
CA ASN A 42 -17.63 8.55 23.53
C ASN A 42 -18.22 7.95 22.23
N GLY A 43 -18.02 6.65 21.99
CA GLY A 43 -18.40 6.02 20.73
C GLY A 43 -17.55 6.52 19.56
N LEU A 44 -18.12 6.47 18.34
CA LEU A 44 -17.43 6.90 17.13
C LEU A 44 -17.53 8.41 16.91
N ASP A 45 -16.39 9.09 16.89
CA ASP A 45 -16.30 10.44 16.33
C ASP A 45 -16.29 10.40 14.79
N ALA A 46 -17.46 10.64 14.19
CA ALA A 46 -17.64 10.65 12.75
C ALA A 46 -16.83 11.77 12.05
N LYS A 47 -16.58 12.89 12.72
CA LYS A 47 -15.78 13.99 12.17
C LYS A 47 -14.31 13.60 12.13
N ALA A 48 -13.77 13.06 13.23
CA ALA A 48 -12.40 12.56 13.25
C ALA A 48 -12.17 11.44 12.23
N LEU A 49 -13.15 10.55 12.04
CA LEU A 49 -13.10 9.53 11.00
C LEU A 49 -13.03 10.16 9.60
N ARG A 50 -13.90 11.16 9.31
CA ARG A 50 -13.89 11.88 8.03
C ARG A 50 -12.54 12.57 7.79
N ASP A 51 -12.04 13.32 8.77
CA ASP A 51 -10.76 14.03 8.67
C ASP A 51 -9.59 13.06 8.43
N ARG A 52 -9.67 11.85 8.99
CA ARG A 52 -8.70 10.78 8.72
C ARG A 52 -8.79 10.27 7.28
N ILE A 53 -10.00 10.06 6.75
CA ILE A 53 -10.24 9.63 5.36
C ILE A 53 -9.70 10.66 4.36
N TYR A 54 -9.94 11.95 4.62
CA TYR A 54 -9.47 13.05 3.77
C TYR A 54 -8.00 13.46 4.03
N LEU A 55 -7.25 12.63 4.76
CA LEU A 55 -5.82 12.83 5.02
C LEU A 55 -5.48 14.18 5.69
N ARG A 56 -6.38 14.78 6.48
CA ARG A 56 -6.13 16.07 7.14
C ARG A 56 -4.86 16.04 8.00
N HIS A 57 -4.64 14.95 8.74
CA HIS A 57 -3.42 14.75 9.52
C HIS A 57 -2.11 14.79 8.68
N VAL A 58 -2.15 14.38 7.40
CA VAL A 58 -1.00 14.47 6.49
C VAL A 58 -0.82 15.91 6.04
N VAL A 59 -1.91 16.59 5.67
CA VAL A 59 -1.92 18.01 5.30
C VAL A 59 -1.34 18.87 6.43
N ASP A 60 -1.81 18.67 7.65
CA ASP A 60 -1.34 19.40 8.84
C ASP A 60 0.16 19.16 9.06
N TYR A 61 0.64 17.92 8.90
CA TYR A 61 2.06 17.59 9.04
C TYR A 61 2.91 18.16 7.90
N MET A 62 2.40 18.18 6.67
CA MET A 62 3.05 18.84 5.54
C MET A 62 3.21 20.34 5.80
N ASN A 63 2.15 21.01 6.26
CA ASN A 63 2.16 22.43 6.57
C ASN A 63 3.12 22.75 7.71
N LYS A 64 3.08 21.96 8.79
CA LYS A 64 4.00 22.08 9.93
C LYS A 64 5.46 21.96 9.49
N LEU A 65 5.82 20.90 8.77
CA LEU A 65 7.20 20.73 8.32
C LEU A 65 7.63 21.81 7.33
N ARG A 66 6.73 22.28 6.46
CA ARG A 66 7.03 23.36 5.53
C ARG A 66 7.37 24.67 6.25
N SER A 67 6.72 24.97 7.38
CA SER A 67 7.02 26.15 8.18
C SER A 67 8.23 26.00 9.11
N GLU A 68 8.47 24.80 9.64
CA GLU A 68 9.51 24.57 10.64
C GLU A 68 10.88 24.20 10.02
N ASP A 69 10.89 23.36 8.98
CA ASP A 69 12.11 22.78 8.41
C ASP A 69 11.89 22.33 6.96
N GLU A 70 12.25 23.22 6.03
CA GLU A 70 12.06 23.00 4.59
C GLU A 70 12.90 21.83 4.05
N GLU A 71 14.08 21.55 4.63
CA GLU A 71 14.90 20.42 4.22
C GLU A 71 14.26 19.08 4.60
N LYS A 72 13.74 18.98 5.83
CA LYS A 72 12.95 17.81 6.25
C LYS A 72 11.69 17.66 5.42
N TYR A 73 11.01 18.76 5.09
CA TYR A 73 9.84 18.73 4.20
C TYR A 73 10.20 18.13 2.83
N LYS A 74 11.27 18.63 2.19
CA LYS A 74 11.75 18.12 0.89
C LYS A 74 12.13 16.65 0.96
N ARG A 75 12.78 16.21 2.04
CA ARG A 75 13.14 14.81 2.23
C ARG A 75 11.92 13.91 2.41
N GLN A 76 11.03 14.27 3.34
CA GLN A 76 9.86 13.47 3.74
C GLN A 76 8.82 13.39 2.62
N PHE A 77 8.59 14.50 1.90
CA PHE A 77 7.55 14.64 0.89
C PHE A 77 8.11 14.79 -0.53
N SER A 78 9.33 14.33 -0.78
CA SER A 78 9.99 14.38 -2.11
C SER A 78 9.11 13.87 -3.27
N ALA A 79 8.38 12.77 -3.06
CA ALA A 79 7.49 12.20 -4.06
C ALA A 79 6.20 13.02 -4.28
N TYR A 80 5.76 13.79 -3.29
CA TYR A 80 4.64 14.73 -3.45
C TYR A 80 5.09 15.93 -4.28
N ILE A 81 6.28 16.47 -3.97
CA ILE A 81 6.88 17.60 -4.67
C ILE A 81 7.13 17.24 -6.15
N SER A 82 7.70 16.07 -6.44
CA SER A 82 7.97 15.64 -7.82
C SER A 82 6.71 15.44 -8.66
N LYS A 83 5.56 15.21 -8.01
CA LYS A 83 4.24 15.08 -8.65
C LYS A 83 3.42 16.38 -8.60
N GLY A 84 3.96 17.46 -8.07
CA GLY A 84 3.24 18.74 -7.93
C GLY A 84 1.99 18.62 -7.05
N ILE A 85 2.04 17.86 -5.96
CA ILE A 85 0.92 17.71 -5.03
C ILE A 85 1.15 18.60 -3.81
N ASN A 86 0.37 19.68 -3.70
CA ASN A 86 0.39 20.56 -2.54
C ASN A 86 -0.61 20.11 -1.46
N PRO A 87 -0.42 20.52 -0.19
CA PRO A 87 -1.31 20.17 0.91
C PRO A 87 -2.78 20.56 0.64
N ASP A 88 -3.00 21.75 0.09
CA ASP A 88 -4.33 22.30 -0.18
C ASP A 88 -5.08 21.53 -1.28
N ASP A 89 -4.34 20.87 -2.18
CA ASP A 89 -4.92 20.13 -3.31
C ASP A 89 -5.41 18.72 -2.92
N ILE A 90 -4.99 18.19 -1.77
CA ILE A 90 -5.18 16.77 -1.43
C ILE A 90 -6.67 16.43 -1.29
N GLU A 91 -7.44 17.27 -0.59
CA GLU A 91 -8.86 17.04 -0.36
C GLU A 91 -9.64 17.02 -1.69
N GLY A 92 -9.40 18.02 -2.55
CA GLY A 92 -10.01 18.10 -3.89
C GLY A 92 -9.61 16.95 -4.81
N LYS A 93 -8.35 16.49 -4.76
CA LYS A 93 -7.88 15.33 -5.53
C LYS A 93 -8.55 14.03 -5.07
N LEU A 94 -8.78 13.85 -3.77
CA LEU A 94 -9.50 12.69 -3.24
C LEU A 94 -10.97 12.69 -3.68
N ASP A 95 -11.65 13.83 -3.60
CA ASP A 95 -13.03 13.97 -4.09
C ASP A 95 -13.16 13.65 -5.59
N ALA A 96 -12.24 14.18 -6.41
CA ALA A 96 -12.21 13.88 -7.83
C ALA A 96 -11.99 12.38 -8.09
N CYS A 97 -11.11 11.74 -7.31
CA CYS A 97 -10.85 10.31 -7.38
C CYS A 97 -12.11 9.49 -7.04
N LEU A 98 -12.80 9.81 -5.94
CA LEU A 98 -14.03 9.12 -5.52
C LEU A 98 -15.13 9.23 -6.59
N LYS A 99 -15.32 10.43 -7.15
CA LYS A 99 -16.27 10.66 -8.26
C LYS A 99 -15.90 9.83 -9.49
N ALA A 100 -14.61 9.73 -9.83
CA ALA A 100 -14.16 8.93 -10.97
C ALA A 100 -14.40 7.42 -10.77
N ILE A 101 -14.20 6.90 -9.55
CA ILE A 101 -14.49 5.49 -9.22
C ILE A 101 -15.98 5.20 -9.36
N ILE A 102 -16.84 6.10 -8.88
CA ILE A 102 -18.30 5.98 -9.01
C ILE A 102 -18.71 6.00 -10.48
N ALA A 103 -18.11 6.88 -11.28
CA ALA A 103 -18.43 7.03 -12.70
C ALA A 103 -18.00 5.82 -13.55
N ASN A 104 -16.84 5.21 -13.27
CA ASN A 104 -16.38 4.04 -13.99
C ASN A 104 -15.61 3.06 -13.08
N PRO A 105 -16.27 2.00 -12.58
CA PRO A 105 -15.64 0.99 -11.74
C PRO A 105 -14.93 -0.13 -12.53
N GLU A 106 -14.99 -0.11 -13.86
CA GLU A 106 -14.49 -1.22 -14.67
C GLU A 106 -12.95 -1.29 -14.70
N LYS A 107 -12.43 -2.51 -14.57
CA LYS A 107 -10.99 -2.75 -14.59
C LYS A 107 -10.47 -2.81 -16.03
N VAL A 108 -9.62 -1.85 -16.40
CA VAL A 108 -8.88 -1.89 -17.66
C VAL A 108 -7.82 -3.00 -17.64
N LYS A 109 -7.94 -3.99 -18.54
CA LYS A 109 -6.94 -5.05 -18.72
C LYS A 109 -5.77 -4.48 -19.54
N LYS A 110 -4.55 -4.66 -19.03
CA LYS A 110 -3.32 -4.36 -19.79
C LYS A 110 -2.83 -5.63 -20.47
N GLU A 111 -2.47 -5.54 -21.74
CA GLU A 111 -1.77 -6.61 -22.43
C GLU A 111 -0.43 -6.87 -21.74
N ARG A 112 -0.13 -8.15 -21.54
CA ARG A 112 1.13 -8.60 -20.93
C ARG A 112 1.90 -9.37 -21.96
N ASP A 113 3.14 -8.96 -22.20
CA ASP A 113 4.09 -9.75 -22.98
C ASP A 113 4.58 -10.93 -22.11
N PRO A 114 4.21 -12.17 -22.45
CA PRO A 114 4.62 -13.35 -21.67
C PRO A 114 6.12 -13.63 -21.79
N THR A 115 6.80 -13.14 -22.84
CA THR A 115 8.20 -13.46 -23.11
C THR A 115 9.19 -12.64 -22.27
N LYS A 116 8.75 -11.49 -21.75
CA LYS A 116 9.61 -10.50 -21.06
C LYS A 116 10.14 -10.94 -19.69
N TYR A 117 9.50 -11.90 -19.03
CA TYR A 117 9.75 -12.20 -17.60
C TYR A 117 10.26 -13.61 -17.30
N HIS A 118 10.67 -14.38 -18.30
CA HIS A 118 11.22 -15.73 -18.07
C HIS A 118 12.74 -15.70 -17.91
N LYS A 119 13.24 -15.36 -16.71
CA LYS A 119 14.54 -15.90 -16.30
C LYS A 119 14.34 -17.40 -16.10
N LYS A 120 14.84 -18.21 -17.04
CA LYS A 120 14.79 -19.66 -16.90
C LYS A 120 15.49 -20.03 -15.58
N PRO A 121 14.86 -20.85 -14.70
CA PRO A 121 15.55 -21.35 -13.53
C PRO A 121 16.80 -22.09 -13.97
N ALA A 122 17.88 -21.99 -13.19
CA ALA A 122 19.09 -22.75 -13.48
C ALA A 122 18.72 -24.24 -13.57
N GLU A 123 19.06 -24.86 -14.70
CA GLU A 123 18.82 -26.29 -14.88
C GLU A 123 19.56 -27.06 -13.80
N ARG A 124 18.87 -28.01 -13.16
CA ARG A 124 19.50 -28.89 -12.18
C ARG A 124 20.59 -29.70 -12.89
N LEU A 125 21.80 -29.74 -12.33
CA LEU A 125 22.87 -30.57 -12.90
C LEU A 125 22.40 -32.02 -13.00
N SER A 126 22.63 -32.63 -14.17
CA SER A 126 22.42 -34.06 -14.39
C SER A 126 23.40 -34.89 -13.57
N LEU A 127 23.07 -36.18 -13.35
CA LEU A 127 23.95 -37.11 -12.63
C LEU A 127 25.34 -37.20 -13.28
N ALA A 128 25.41 -37.23 -14.61
CA ALA A 128 26.68 -37.24 -15.35
C ALA A 128 27.53 -36.00 -15.07
N LYS A 129 26.92 -34.80 -15.11
CA LYS A 129 27.62 -33.55 -14.80
C LYS A 129 28.09 -33.51 -13.34
N ARG A 130 27.31 -34.05 -12.40
CA ARG A 130 27.72 -34.18 -10.99
C ARG A 130 28.91 -35.12 -10.82
N LYS A 131 28.89 -36.30 -11.45
CA LYS A 131 30.00 -37.25 -11.43
C LYS A 131 31.28 -36.67 -12.03
N ALA A 132 31.17 -35.98 -13.17
CA ALA A 132 32.30 -35.30 -13.81
C ALA A 132 32.90 -34.19 -12.93
N ALA A 133 32.06 -33.39 -12.26
CA ALA A 133 32.52 -32.36 -11.34
C ALA A 133 33.28 -32.94 -10.12
N VAL A 134 32.80 -34.07 -9.57
CA VAL A 134 33.50 -34.78 -8.48
C VAL A 134 34.86 -35.30 -8.96
N ALA A 135 34.92 -35.95 -10.12
CA ALA A 135 36.16 -36.47 -10.69
C ALA A 135 37.19 -35.36 -10.97
N ALA A 136 36.75 -34.25 -11.56
CA ALA A 136 37.61 -33.09 -11.81
C ALA A 136 38.17 -32.48 -10.52
N LYS A 137 37.37 -32.42 -9.45
CA LYS A 137 37.79 -31.89 -8.15
C LYS A 137 38.81 -32.81 -7.45
N LEU A 138 38.66 -34.12 -7.58
CA LEU A 138 39.63 -35.10 -7.05
C LEU A 138 40.95 -35.05 -7.83
N ALA A 139 40.91 -34.93 -9.16
CA ALA A 139 42.11 -34.82 -9.98
C ALA A 139 42.90 -33.53 -9.68
N ALA A 140 42.21 -32.40 -9.49
CA ALA A 140 42.85 -31.13 -9.14
C ALA A 140 43.40 -31.08 -7.71
N GLY A 141 42.91 -31.91 -6.78
CA GLY A 141 43.45 -32.02 -5.42
C GLY A 141 44.62 -33.00 -5.28
N ASN A 142 44.84 -33.85 -6.29
CA ASN A 142 45.93 -34.84 -6.34
C ASN A 142 47.11 -34.40 -7.23
N ALA A 143 47.04 -33.19 -7.80
CA ALA A 143 48.11 -32.51 -8.53
C ALA A 143 48.74 -31.43 -7.64
#